data_AF-A0A7C7A9B5-F1
#
_entry.id   AF-A0A7C7A9B5-F1
#
_cell.length_a   1.000
_cell.length_b   1.000
_cell.length_c   1.000
_cell.angle_alpha   90.00
_cell.angle_beta   90.00
_cell.angle_gamma   90.00
#
_symmetry.space_group_name_H-M   'P 1'
#
loop_
_entity.id
_entity.type
_entity.pdbx_description
1 polymer ?
#
loop_
_entity_poly.entity_id
_entity_poly.type
_entity_poly.pdbx_seq_one_letter_code
_entity_poly.pdbx_strand_id
1 'polypeptide(L)'
;IRSEKNTKTRELEVFKNTQEEFFEDPEEIAIKRFERAKVKEVLLKMNKRDMMCLILKHSGYSYEEIAISLGIKKSSVGKTVARAQKKFKELYEKEV
;
A
#
# COMPACT_ATOMS: atom_id res chain seq x y z
N ILE A 1 -18.02 50.57 2.53
CA ILE A 1 -16.55 50.33 2.48
C ILE A 1 -16.06 49.45 3.67
N ARG A 2 -16.88 48.58 4.29
CA ARG A 2 -16.46 47.73 5.43
C ARG A 2 -16.57 46.22 5.22
N SER A 3 -17.16 45.77 4.10
CA SER A 3 -17.42 44.34 3.85
C SER A 3 -16.35 43.65 3.00
N GLU A 4 -15.53 44.39 2.25
CA GLU A 4 -14.56 43.80 1.31
C GLU A 4 -13.27 43.31 2.00
N LYS A 5 -12.89 43.94 3.11
CA LYS A 5 -11.65 43.59 3.83
C LYS A 5 -11.73 42.21 4.47
N ASN A 6 -12.86 41.84 5.06
CA ASN A 6 -13.04 40.53 5.70
C ASN A 6 -13.16 39.39 4.69
N THR A 7 -13.74 39.65 3.51
CA THR A 7 -13.86 38.66 2.43
C THR A 7 -12.48 38.29 1.88
N LYS A 8 -11.61 39.28 1.61
CA LYS A 8 -10.25 39.02 1.12
C LYS A 8 -9.37 38.25 2.11
N THR A 9 -9.49 38.53 3.40
CA THR A 9 -8.73 37.79 4.44
C THR A 9 -9.15 36.33 4.49
N ARG A 10 -10.46 36.06 4.40
CA ARG A 10 -11.01 34.70 4.41
C ARG A 10 -10.67 33.94 3.12
N GLU A 11 -10.69 34.60 1.96
CA GLU A 11 -10.25 34.02 0.69
C GLU A 11 -8.75 33.68 0.70
N LEU A 12 -7.91 34.54 1.26
CA LEU A 12 -6.46 34.29 1.41
C LEU A 12 -6.14 33.16 2.40
N GLU A 13 -6.89 33.05 3.50
CA GLU A 13 -6.76 31.95 4.46
C GLU A 13 -7.23 30.61 3.88
N VAL A 14 -8.36 30.60 3.15
CA VAL A 14 -8.82 29.41 2.43
C VAL A 14 -7.80 29.01 1.37
N PHE A 15 -7.24 29.97 0.61
CA PHE A 15 -6.22 29.69 -0.41
C PHE A 15 -4.92 29.15 0.19
N LYS A 16 -4.47 29.67 1.34
CA LYS A 16 -3.31 29.14 2.08
C LYS A 16 -3.56 27.73 2.63
N ASN A 17 -4.70 27.50 3.27
CA ASN A 17 -5.05 26.17 3.80
C ASN A 17 -5.19 25.13 2.68
N THR A 18 -5.74 25.52 1.52
CA THR A 18 -5.88 24.60 0.37
C THR A 18 -4.52 24.21 -0.24
N GLN A 19 -3.48 25.06 -0.09
CA GLN A 19 -2.13 24.77 -0.60
C GLN A 19 -1.32 23.91 0.37
N GLU A 20 -1.53 24.02 1.68
CA GLU A 20 -0.83 23.20 2.69
C GLU A 20 -1.34 21.74 2.73
N GLU A 21 -2.57 21.46 2.28
CA GLU A 21 -3.16 20.11 2.33
C GLU A 21 -2.66 19.11 1.27
N PHE A 22 -1.79 19.50 0.33
CA PHE A 22 -1.45 18.63 -0.83
C PHE A 22 0.05 18.42 -1.13
N PHE A 23 0.96 18.86 -0.26
CA PHE A 23 2.37 18.53 -0.41
C PHE A 23 2.75 17.39 0.55
N GLU A 24 2.73 16.14 0.06
CA GLU A 24 3.46 15.06 0.73
C GLU A 24 4.93 15.48 0.81
N ASP A 25 5.51 15.36 2.01
CA ASP A 25 6.91 15.69 2.27
C ASP A 25 7.84 14.88 1.34
N PRO A 26 8.78 15.51 0.62
CA PRO A 26 9.72 14.81 -0.25
C PRO A 26 10.50 13.68 0.43
N GLU A 27 10.84 13.82 1.71
CA GLU A 27 11.49 12.77 2.48
C GLU A 27 10.55 11.59 2.70
N GLU A 28 9.30 11.83 3.09
CA GLU A 28 8.27 10.80 3.20
C GLU A 28 8.02 10.06 1.86
N ILE A 29 7.99 10.78 0.74
CA ILE A 29 7.86 10.19 -0.60
C ILE A 29 9.05 9.26 -0.89
N ALA A 30 10.27 9.68 -0.54
CA ALA A 30 11.48 8.91 -0.74
C ALA A 30 11.47 7.62 0.11
N ILE A 31 11.07 7.71 1.38
CA ILE A 31 10.91 6.57 2.29
C ILE A 31 9.90 5.56 1.71
N LYS A 32 8.70 6.02 1.34
CA LYS A 32 7.67 5.15 0.72
C LYS A 32 8.17 4.49 -0.56
N ARG A 33 8.98 5.18 -1.38
CA ARG A 33 9.57 4.61 -2.61
C ARG A 33 10.58 3.51 -2.27
N PHE A 34 11.45 3.75 -1.30
CA PHE A 34 12.44 2.77 -0.83
C PHE A 34 11.76 1.52 -0.28
N GLU A 35 10.75 1.68 0.58
CA GLU A 35 9.98 0.57 1.13
C GLU A 35 9.29 -0.25 0.02
N ARG A 36 8.66 0.41 -0.96
CA ARG A 36 8.03 -0.27 -2.11
C ARG A 36 9.05 -1.05 -2.94
N ALA A 37 10.25 -0.52 -3.15
CA ALA A 37 11.31 -1.22 -3.87
C ALA A 37 11.72 -2.49 -3.11
N LYS A 38 11.96 -2.37 -1.79
CA LYS A 38 12.31 -3.50 -0.93
C LYS A 38 11.23 -4.59 -0.91
N VAL A 39 9.97 -4.21 -0.75
CA VAL A 39 8.83 -5.16 -0.81
C VAL A 39 8.81 -5.90 -2.15
N LYS A 40 9.02 -5.20 -3.27
CA LYS A 40 9.07 -5.83 -4.61
C LYS A 40 10.21 -6.84 -4.71
N GLU A 41 11.41 -6.52 -4.25
CA GLU A 41 12.55 -7.43 -4.26
C GLU A 41 12.29 -8.70 -3.45
N VAL A 42 11.71 -8.54 -2.25
CA VAL A 42 11.36 -9.68 -1.39
C VAL A 42 10.30 -10.56 -2.04
N LEU A 43 9.25 -9.97 -2.64
CA LEU A 43 8.22 -10.72 -3.38
C LEU A 43 8.82 -11.53 -4.54
N LEU A 44 9.79 -10.97 -5.27
CA LEU A 44 10.46 -11.65 -6.37
C LEU A 44 11.32 -12.86 -5.91
N LYS A 45 11.76 -12.89 -4.65
CA LYS A 45 12.46 -14.05 -4.04
C LYS A 45 11.50 -15.17 -3.60
N MET A 46 10.20 -14.91 -3.55
CA MET A 46 9.20 -15.92 -3.21
C MET A 46 8.86 -16.80 -4.42
N ASN A 47 8.25 -17.97 -4.19
CA ASN A 47 7.68 -18.73 -5.31
C ASN A 47 6.45 -17.99 -5.88
N LYS A 48 6.18 -18.18 -7.17
CA LYS A 48 5.09 -17.48 -7.88
C LYS A 48 3.73 -17.62 -7.21
N ARG A 49 3.42 -18.81 -6.65
CA ARG A 49 2.11 -19.07 -6.02
C ARG A 49 1.93 -18.26 -4.74
N ASP A 50 2.92 -18.25 -3.86
CA ASP A 50 2.86 -17.51 -2.60
C ASP A 50 2.88 -16.00 -2.85
N MET A 51 3.72 -15.53 -3.79
CA MET A 51 3.73 -14.12 -4.23
C MET A 51 2.36 -13.66 -4.72
N MET A 52 1.75 -14.39 -5.68
CA MET A 52 0.44 -14.05 -6.22
C MET A 52 -0.66 -14.13 -5.16
N CYS A 53 -0.58 -15.08 -4.23
CA CYS A 53 -1.52 -15.19 -3.13
C CYS A 53 -1.53 -13.93 -2.25
N LEU A 54 -0.35 -13.40 -1.91
CA LEU A 54 -0.23 -12.16 -1.13
C LEU A 54 -0.72 -10.94 -1.91
N ILE A 55 -0.33 -10.82 -3.18
CA ILE A 55 -0.77 -9.71 -4.04
C ILE A 55 -2.29 -9.66 -4.08
N LEU A 56 -2.95 -10.77 -4.44
CA LEU A 56 -4.40 -10.82 -4.53
C LEU A 56 -5.08 -10.53 -3.18
N LYS A 57 -4.57 -11.11 -2.08
CA LYS A 57 -5.13 -10.88 -0.75
C LYS A 57 -5.08 -9.40 -0.35
N HIS A 58 -3.97 -8.73 -0.61
CA HIS A 58 -3.80 -7.31 -0.28
C HIS A 58 -4.44 -6.37 -1.31
N SER A 59 -4.77 -6.86 -2.50
CA SER A 59 -5.60 -6.15 -3.49
C SER A 59 -7.11 -6.25 -3.22
N GLY A 60 -7.54 -6.91 -2.14
CA GLY A 60 -8.94 -6.98 -1.73
C GLY A 60 -9.73 -8.18 -2.26
N TYR A 61 -9.08 -9.14 -2.92
CA TYR A 61 -9.76 -10.33 -3.42
C TYR A 61 -10.25 -11.23 -2.28
N SER A 62 -11.43 -11.82 -2.47
CA SER A 62 -11.99 -12.82 -1.58
C SER A 62 -11.24 -14.16 -1.66
N TYR A 63 -11.42 -15.03 -0.67
CA TYR A 63 -10.78 -16.35 -0.69
C TYR A 63 -11.29 -17.24 -1.84
N GLU A 64 -12.51 -17.01 -2.32
CA GLU A 64 -13.04 -17.70 -3.49
C GLU A 64 -12.30 -17.26 -4.76
N GLU A 65 -12.18 -15.96 -4.98
CA GLU A 65 -11.51 -15.42 -6.16
C GLU A 65 -10.01 -15.77 -6.17
N ILE A 66 -9.36 -15.79 -5.00
CA ILE A 66 -7.97 -16.25 -4.86
C ILE A 66 -7.86 -17.74 -5.21
N ALA A 67 -8.80 -18.58 -4.75
CA ALA A 67 -8.80 -20.02 -5.04
C ALA A 67 -8.88 -20.27 -6.55
N ILE A 68 -9.82 -19.59 -7.22
CA ILE A 68 -10.02 -19.65 -8.67
C ILE A 68 -8.77 -19.16 -9.40
N SER A 69 -8.25 -17.98 -9.03
CA SER A 69 -7.09 -17.37 -9.69
C SER A 69 -5.82 -18.21 -9.57
N LEU A 70 -5.65 -18.95 -8.47
CA LEU A 70 -4.47 -19.80 -8.23
C LEU A 70 -4.68 -21.27 -8.59
N GLY A 71 -5.90 -21.66 -8.98
CA GLY A 71 -6.24 -23.06 -9.26
C GLY A 71 -6.09 -23.99 -8.05
N ILE A 72 -6.41 -23.50 -6.84
CA ILE A 72 -6.32 -24.28 -5.59
C ILE A 72 -7.67 -24.41 -4.92
N LYS A 73 -7.82 -25.38 -4.02
CA LYS A 73 -9.04 -25.51 -3.20
C LYS A 73 -9.21 -24.28 -2.29
N LYS A 74 -10.43 -23.73 -2.19
CA LYS A 74 -10.78 -22.65 -1.24
C LYS A 74 -10.31 -22.93 0.19
N SER A 75 -10.50 -24.17 0.66
CA SER A 75 -10.06 -24.61 2.00
C SER A 75 -8.54 -24.55 2.21
N SER A 76 -7.75 -24.51 1.13
CA SER A 76 -6.29 -24.40 1.18
C SER A 76 -5.80 -22.95 1.12
N VAL A 77 -6.66 -21.98 0.77
CA VAL A 77 -6.27 -20.57 0.63
C VAL A 77 -5.76 -20.01 1.95
N GLY A 78 -6.47 -20.20 3.06
CA GLY A 78 -6.05 -19.68 4.37
C GLY A 78 -4.66 -20.18 4.78
N LYS A 79 -4.39 -21.49 4.62
CA LYS A 79 -3.06 -22.08 4.88
C LYS A 79 -2.00 -21.53 3.94
N THR A 80 -2.34 -21.31 2.67
CA THR A 80 -1.42 -20.74 1.66
C THR A 80 -1.06 -19.30 2.02
N VAL A 81 -2.04 -18.47 2.40
CA VAL A 81 -1.84 -17.08 2.85
C VAL A 81 -0.93 -17.05 4.08
N ALA A 82 -1.24 -17.83 5.12
CA ALA A 82 -0.45 -17.84 6.35
C ALA A 82 1.02 -18.26 6.10
N ARG A 83 1.22 -19.31 5.28
CA ARG A 83 2.56 -19.74 4.89
C ARG A 83 3.29 -18.65 4.08
N ALA A 84 2.60 -18.04 3.12
CA ALA A 84 3.18 -16.98 2.29
C ALA A 84 3.58 -15.76 3.13
N GLN A 85 2.74 -15.33 4.08
CA GLN A 85 3.04 -14.23 5.00
C GLN A 85 4.26 -14.54 5.88
N LYS A 86 4.32 -15.76 6.44
CA LYS A 86 5.49 -16.20 7.23
C LYS A 86 6.77 -16.14 6.39
N LYS A 87 6.73 -16.69 5.17
CA LYS A 87 7.89 -16.69 4.26
C LYS A 87 8.28 -15.28 3.82
N PHE A 88 7.32 -14.41 3.54
CA PHE A 88 7.58 -13.02 3.22
C PHE A 88 8.30 -12.31 4.37
N LYS A 89 7.81 -12.47 5.61
CA LYS A 89 8.43 -11.90 6.81
C LYS A 89 9.88 -12.36 6.97
N GLU A 90 10.14 -13.68 6.88
CA GLU A 90 11.49 -14.25 6.99
C GLU A 90 12.46 -13.72 5.92
N LEU A 91 11.98 -13.49 4.69
CA LEU A 91 12.79 -12.93 3.62
C LEU A 91 12.99 -11.42 3.79
N TYR A 92 11.97 -10.70 4.24
CA TYR A 92 12.03 -9.27 4.47
C TYR A 92 13.01 -8.91 5.59
N GLU A 93 12.99 -9.66 6.69
CA GLU A 93 13.91 -9.51 7.82
C GLU A 93 15.37 -9.80 7.44
N LYS A 94 15.62 -10.66 6.45
CA LYS A 94 16.98 -10.94 5.93
C LYS A 94 17.52 -9.87 4.99
N GLU A 95 16.64 -9.02 4.46
CA GLU A 95 17.00 -7.90 3.58
C GLU A 95 17.19 -6.59 4.37
N VAL A 96 16.95 -6.60 5.69
CA VAL A 96 17.28 -5.52 6.64
C VAL A 96 18.67 -5.81 7.21
#